data_AF-A0A8T3C8N9-F1
#
_entry.id   AF-A0A8T3C8N9-F1
#
_cell.length_a   1.000
_cell.length_b   1.000
_cell.length_c   1.000
_cell.angle_alpha   90.00
_cell.angle_beta   90.00
_cell.angle_gamma   90.00
#
_symmetry.space_group_name_H-M   'P 1'
#
loop_
_entity.id
_entity.type
_entity.pdbx_description
1 polymer ?
#
loop_
_entity_poly.entity_id
_entity_poly.type
_entity_poly.pdbx_seq_one_letter_code
_entity_poly.pdbx_strand_id
1 'polypeptide(L)'
;MQNRKTFSWVKEQMTRSIYVSIMIYAITRASISNAYPIFAQQGYENPREATGRIVCANCHLANKPVDIEVPQAVLPDTVFEAVVRIPYDMQLKQVLANGKKGALNVGAVLILPEGFELAPPDRISPEMKEKMGNLSFQFYRPNKRNILVIGPVPGQKYSEIVFPILSPDPATKKDVHF
;
A
#
# COMPACT_ATOMS: atom_id res chain seq x y z
N MET A 1 -59.92 14.94 26.92
CA MET A 1 -59.31 13.82 26.16
C MET A 1 -58.41 14.25 24.99
N GLN A 2 -58.62 15.44 24.38
CA GLN A 2 -57.85 15.92 23.23
C GLN A 2 -56.37 16.22 23.51
N ASN A 3 -56.04 16.85 24.65
CA ASN A 3 -54.67 17.26 25.00
C ASN A 3 -53.67 16.11 25.22
N ARG A 4 -54.15 14.89 25.57
CA ARG A 4 -53.26 13.72 25.72
C ARG A 4 -52.83 13.13 24.36
N LYS A 5 -53.71 13.21 23.34
CA LYS A 5 -53.39 12.73 21.98
C LYS A 5 -52.44 13.67 21.25
N THR A 6 -52.59 14.97 21.42
CA THR A 6 -51.64 15.95 20.86
C THR A 6 -50.26 15.83 21.52
N PHE A 7 -50.20 15.63 22.83
CA PHE A 7 -48.93 15.42 23.52
C PHE A 7 -48.22 14.12 23.11
N SER A 8 -48.95 13.02 22.89
CA SER A 8 -48.33 11.77 22.40
C SER A 8 -47.83 11.90 20.97
N TRP A 9 -48.58 12.59 20.10
CA TRP A 9 -48.21 12.86 18.71
C TRP A 9 -46.94 13.72 18.61
N VAL A 10 -46.86 14.80 19.41
CA VAL A 10 -45.65 15.64 19.50
C VAL A 10 -44.45 14.83 20.00
N LYS A 11 -44.63 13.96 20.99
CA LYS A 11 -43.56 13.11 21.53
C LYS A 11 -43.04 12.11 20.49
N GLU A 12 -43.93 11.50 19.72
CA GLU A 12 -43.58 10.57 18.64
C GLU A 12 -42.82 11.28 17.51
N GLN A 13 -43.25 12.49 17.17
CA GLN A 13 -42.62 13.33 16.15
C GLN A 13 -41.24 13.86 16.57
N MET A 14 -41.08 14.24 17.84
CA MET A 14 -39.76 14.55 18.42
C MET A 14 -38.83 13.34 18.39
N THR A 15 -39.33 12.17 18.76
CA THR A 15 -38.54 10.92 18.77
C THR A 15 -38.06 10.57 17.35
N ARG A 16 -38.95 10.67 16.35
CA ARG A 16 -38.59 10.49 14.93
C ARG A 16 -37.54 11.50 14.46
N SER A 17 -37.68 12.77 14.84
CA SER A 17 -36.70 13.82 14.48
C SER A 17 -35.31 13.54 15.05
N ILE A 18 -35.23 13.04 16.29
CA ILE A 18 -33.96 12.64 16.92
C ILE A 18 -33.32 11.47 16.16
N TYR A 19 -34.09 10.43 15.83
CA TYR A 19 -33.58 9.29 15.05
C TYR A 19 -33.08 9.70 13.67
N VAL A 20 -33.80 10.59 12.97
CA VAL A 20 -33.36 11.15 11.68
C VAL A 20 -32.06 11.94 11.83
N SER A 21 -31.94 12.76 12.87
CA SER A 21 -30.73 13.55 13.14
C SER A 21 -29.51 12.67 13.43
N ILE A 22 -29.69 11.57 14.16
CA ILE A 22 -28.62 10.59 14.44
C ILE A 22 -28.18 9.87 13.16
N MET A 23 -29.12 9.49 12.29
CA MET A 23 -28.81 8.86 11.00
C MET A 23 -28.03 9.81 10.08
N ILE A 24 -28.42 11.09 10.01
CA ILE A 24 -27.70 12.11 9.23
C ILE A 24 -26.27 12.32 9.78
N TYR A 25 -26.11 12.35 11.11
CA TYR A 25 -24.80 12.44 11.75
C TYR A 25 -23.91 11.24 11.43
N ALA A 26 -24.47 10.03 11.37
CA ALA A 26 -23.74 8.83 11.00
C ALA A 26 -23.29 8.84 9.54
N ILE A 27 -24.13 9.31 8.61
CA ILE A 27 -23.81 9.37 7.17
C ILE A 27 -22.76 10.44 6.85
N THR A 28 -22.75 11.54 7.61
CA THR A 28 -21.79 12.65 7.41
C THR A 28 -20.41 12.38 7.99
N ARG A 29 -20.23 11.30 8.77
CA ARG A 29 -18.90 10.85 9.19
C ARG A 29 -18.19 10.14 8.04
N ALA A 30 -17.38 10.90 7.31
CA ALA A 30 -16.41 10.33 6.39
C ALA A 30 -15.44 9.43 7.17
N SER A 31 -15.39 8.15 6.83
CA SER A 31 -14.37 7.22 7.33
C SER A 31 -13.00 7.67 6.82
N ILE A 32 -12.04 7.82 7.75
CA ILE A 32 -10.66 8.15 7.40
C ILE A 32 -10.05 6.90 6.74
N SER A 33 -9.83 6.94 5.44
CA SER A 33 -9.07 5.90 4.74
C SER A 33 -7.58 6.09 5.02
N ASN A 34 -7.05 5.29 5.93
CA ASN A 34 -5.61 5.08 6.03
C ASN A 34 -5.23 3.99 5.04
N ALA A 35 -4.22 4.22 4.23
CA ALA A 35 -3.86 3.29 3.17
C ALA A 35 -2.36 2.98 3.30
N TYR A 36 -2.09 1.89 4.01
CA TYR A 36 -0.76 1.45 4.36
C TYR A 36 -0.60 -0.02 3.96
N PRO A 37 0.59 -0.43 3.51
CA PRO A 37 0.79 -1.82 3.12
C PRO A 37 0.50 -2.85 4.23
N ILE A 38 0.61 -2.45 5.50
CA ILE A 38 0.25 -3.30 6.65
C ILE A 38 -1.20 -3.79 6.60
N PHE A 39 -2.14 -3.03 6.01
CA PHE A 39 -3.53 -3.48 5.89
C PHE A 39 -3.69 -4.56 4.82
N ALA A 40 -2.90 -4.53 3.75
CA ALA A 40 -2.84 -5.64 2.81
C ALA A 40 -2.31 -6.88 3.53
N GLN A 41 -1.19 -6.74 4.25
CA GLN A 41 -0.61 -7.83 5.03
C GLN A 41 -1.63 -8.39 6.04
N GLN A 42 -2.37 -7.58 6.77
CA GLN A 42 -3.35 -8.08 7.75
C GLN A 42 -4.60 -8.70 7.11
N GLY A 43 -5.07 -8.13 5.99
CA GLY A 43 -6.34 -8.51 5.37
C GLY A 43 -6.26 -9.64 4.35
N TYR A 44 -5.08 -9.90 3.78
CA TYR A 44 -4.93 -10.84 2.66
C TYR A 44 -3.68 -11.69 2.82
N GLU A 45 -3.84 -13.01 2.61
CA GLU A 45 -2.70 -13.92 2.69
C GLU A 45 -1.74 -13.80 1.50
N ASN A 46 -2.27 -13.52 0.32
CA ASN A 46 -1.50 -13.24 -0.88
C ASN A 46 -1.89 -11.85 -1.40
N PRO A 47 -0.94 -10.95 -1.68
CA PRO A 47 -1.27 -9.62 -2.21
C PRO A 47 -1.74 -9.65 -3.66
N ARG A 48 -1.61 -10.77 -4.37
CA ARG A 48 -2.06 -10.96 -5.76
C ARG A 48 -3.20 -11.97 -5.81
N GLU A 49 -4.34 -11.54 -6.33
CA GLU A 49 -5.49 -12.38 -6.61
C GLU A 49 -5.23 -13.28 -7.83
N ALA A 50 -6.02 -14.35 -8.00
CA ALA A 50 -5.90 -15.27 -9.14
C ALA A 50 -6.10 -14.56 -10.50
N THR A 51 -6.82 -13.45 -10.52
CA THR A 51 -7.01 -12.57 -11.69
C THR A 51 -5.75 -11.77 -12.05
N GLY A 52 -4.74 -11.78 -11.20
CA GLY A 52 -3.56 -10.91 -11.29
C GLY A 52 -3.74 -9.54 -10.65
N ARG A 53 -4.94 -9.19 -10.18
CA ARG A 53 -5.21 -7.93 -9.47
C ARG A 53 -4.47 -7.89 -8.13
N ILE A 54 -3.89 -6.74 -7.79
CA ILE A 54 -3.26 -6.51 -6.49
C ILE A 54 -4.28 -5.98 -5.48
N VAL A 55 -4.29 -6.54 -4.26
CA VAL A 55 -5.30 -6.26 -3.23
C VAL A 55 -5.35 -4.80 -2.78
N CYS A 56 -4.29 -4.02 -3.01
CA CYS A 56 -4.29 -2.57 -2.82
C CYS A 56 -5.43 -1.87 -3.58
N ALA A 57 -5.84 -2.42 -4.72
CA ALA A 57 -6.94 -1.90 -5.54
C ALA A 57 -8.33 -2.10 -4.90
N ASN A 58 -8.44 -2.83 -3.79
CA ASN A 58 -9.71 -2.96 -3.04
C ASN A 58 -9.97 -1.72 -2.16
N CYS A 59 -8.95 -0.89 -1.91
CA CYS A 59 -9.07 0.39 -1.20
C CYS A 59 -8.68 1.59 -2.08
N HIS A 60 -7.60 1.48 -2.85
CA HIS A 60 -7.17 2.50 -3.80
C HIS A 60 -7.89 2.34 -5.13
N LEU A 61 -9.09 2.92 -5.23
CA LEU A 61 -10.01 2.72 -6.36
C LEU A 61 -9.58 3.48 -7.63
N ALA A 62 -8.80 4.55 -7.47
CA ALA A 62 -8.29 5.33 -8.59
C ALA A 62 -7.08 4.62 -9.23
N ASN A 63 -7.10 4.49 -10.56
CA ASN A 63 -6.00 3.94 -11.32
C ASN A 63 -4.98 5.03 -11.67
N LYS A 64 -3.69 4.76 -11.41
CA LYS A 64 -2.55 5.59 -11.80
C LYS A 64 -1.44 4.68 -12.32
N PRO A 65 -0.70 5.11 -13.35
CA PRO A 65 0.38 4.31 -13.90
C PRO A 65 1.52 4.16 -12.89
N VAL A 66 2.19 3.02 -12.96
CA VAL A 66 3.42 2.68 -12.24
C VAL A 66 4.33 2.02 -13.25
N ASP A 67 5.63 2.30 -13.16
CA ASP A 67 6.63 1.76 -14.08
C ASP A 67 7.68 0.96 -13.28
N ILE A 68 8.24 -0.06 -13.92
CA ILE A 68 9.25 -0.93 -13.34
C ILE A 68 10.38 -1.18 -14.34
N GLU A 69 11.59 -0.88 -13.92
CA GLU A 69 12.81 -1.09 -14.70
C GLU A 69 13.65 -2.17 -14.01
N VAL A 70 13.95 -3.23 -14.75
CA VAL A 70 14.78 -4.36 -14.32
C VAL A 70 15.74 -4.75 -15.44
N PRO A 71 16.90 -5.35 -15.13
CA PRO A 71 17.76 -5.93 -16.14
C PRO A 71 17.02 -6.98 -16.96
N GLN A 72 17.36 -7.08 -18.24
CA GLN A 72 16.77 -8.09 -19.14
C GLN A 72 17.10 -9.52 -18.67
N ALA A 73 18.31 -9.72 -18.14
CA ALA A 73 18.76 -10.99 -17.59
C ALA A 73 19.70 -10.73 -16.40
N VAL A 74 19.75 -11.69 -15.48
CA VAL A 74 20.61 -11.67 -14.30
C VAL A 74 21.26 -13.05 -14.14
N LEU A 75 22.51 -13.06 -13.68
CA LEU A 75 23.21 -14.31 -13.35
C LEU A 75 22.72 -14.84 -11.98
N PRO A 76 22.92 -16.12 -11.67
CA PRO A 76 22.73 -16.67 -10.34
C PRO A 76 23.55 -15.94 -9.26
N ASP A 77 23.05 -15.94 -8.02
CA ASP A 77 23.70 -15.31 -6.83
C ASP A 77 24.26 -13.90 -7.10
N THR A 78 23.50 -13.09 -7.82
CA THR A 78 23.89 -11.74 -8.24
C THR A 78 22.91 -10.71 -7.70
N VAL A 79 23.44 -9.60 -7.17
CA VAL A 79 22.64 -8.47 -6.73
C VAL A 79 22.40 -7.52 -7.90
N PHE A 80 21.14 -7.13 -8.11
CA PHE A 80 20.74 -6.18 -9.13
C PHE A 80 19.70 -5.19 -8.62
N GLU A 81 19.51 -4.10 -9.36
CA GLU A 81 18.53 -3.05 -9.05
C GLU A 81 17.21 -3.35 -9.76
N ALA A 82 16.11 -3.35 -9.02
CA ALA A 82 14.77 -3.21 -9.59
C ALA A 82 14.23 -1.82 -9.21
N VAL A 83 14.01 -0.96 -10.21
CA VAL A 83 13.60 0.43 -9.99
C VAL A 83 12.11 0.57 -10.24
N VAL A 84 11.35 0.95 -9.21
CA VAL A 84 9.91 1.21 -9.33
C VAL A 84 9.69 2.73 -9.36
N ARG A 85 9.09 3.24 -10.44
CA ARG A 85 8.71 4.65 -10.56
C ARG A 85 7.22 4.82 -10.32
N ILE A 86 6.87 5.75 -9.43
CA ILE A 86 5.48 6.06 -9.05
C ILE A 86 5.18 7.51 -9.45
N PRO A 87 4.89 7.78 -10.73
CA PRO A 87 4.71 9.15 -11.21
C PRO A 87 3.41 9.77 -10.70
N TYR A 88 3.50 11.01 -10.23
CA TYR A 88 2.35 11.86 -9.95
C TYR A 88 2.74 13.34 -10.10
N ASP A 89 1.74 14.20 -10.27
CA ASP A 89 1.96 15.64 -10.32
C ASP A 89 2.29 16.18 -8.92
N MET A 90 3.54 16.58 -8.72
CA MET A 90 4.06 17.08 -7.44
C MET A 90 3.46 18.42 -7.01
N GLN A 91 2.80 19.15 -7.92
CA GLN A 91 2.07 20.39 -7.58
C GLN A 91 0.72 20.09 -6.92
N LEU A 92 0.17 18.89 -7.13
CA LEU A 92 -1.09 18.48 -6.54
C LEU A 92 -0.92 18.10 -5.07
N LYS A 93 -1.93 18.48 -4.28
CA LYS A 93 -2.04 18.14 -2.86
C LYS A 93 -3.28 17.29 -2.63
N GLN A 94 -3.17 16.31 -1.74
CA GLN A 94 -4.30 15.49 -1.30
C GLN A 94 -4.95 16.06 -0.04
N VAL A 95 -6.19 15.65 0.23
CA VAL A 95 -6.86 15.93 1.51
C VAL A 95 -6.35 14.95 2.55
N LEU A 96 -5.79 15.46 3.64
CA LEU A 96 -5.30 14.66 4.77
C LEU A 96 -6.45 14.27 5.71
N ALA A 97 -6.18 13.38 6.65
CA ALA A 97 -7.14 12.94 7.68
C ALA A 97 -7.75 14.09 8.51
N ASN A 98 -7.04 15.22 8.63
CA ASN A 98 -7.52 16.42 9.33
C ASN A 98 -8.31 17.39 8.42
N GLY A 99 -8.61 17.01 7.18
CA GLY A 99 -9.32 17.83 6.19
C GLY A 99 -8.45 18.88 5.49
N LYS A 100 -7.20 19.11 5.90
CA LYS A 100 -6.30 20.07 5.25
C LYS A 100 -5.63 19.46 4.02
N LYS A 101 -5.20 20.30 3.08
CA LYS A 101 -4.41 19.87 1.91
C LYS A 101 -2.95 19.65 2.30
N GLY A 102 -2.37 18.52 1.86
CA GLY A 102 -0.99 18.15 2.13
C GLY A 102 -0.35 17.34 1.00
N ALA A 103 0.93 17.00 1.19
CA ALA A 103 1.69 16.20 0.23
C ALA A 103 1.20 14.74 0.17
N LEU A 104 1.53 14.07 -0.93
CA LEU A 104 1.26 12.65 -1.12
C LEU A 104 2.41 11.80 -0.58
N ASN A 105 2.06 10.67 0.01
CA ASN A 105 2.98 9.59 0.33
C ASN A 105 2.83 8.49 -0.72
N VAL A 106 3.87 7.69 -0.88
CA VAL A 106 3.90 6.55 -1.80
C VAL A 106 4.30 5.28 -1.06
N GLY A 107 3.98 4.15 -1.66
CA GLY A 107 4.33 2.82 -1.20
C GLY A 107 4.17 1.82 -2.33
N ALA A 108 4.78 0.65 -2.18
CA ALA A 108 4.76 -0.38 -3.21
C ALA A 108 4.77 -1.79 -2.58
N VAL A 109 4.23 -2.74 -3.32
CA VAL A 109 4.39 -4.17 -3.09
C VAL A 109 5.05 -4.75 -4.34
N LEU A 110 6.25 -5.31 -4.19
CA LEU A 110 7.02 -5.94 -5.26
C LEU A 110 6.97 -7.46 -5.07
N ILE A 111 6.41 -8.16 -6.06
CA ILE A 111 6.27 -9.62 -6.04
C ILE A 111 7.31 -10.20 -7.00
N LEU A 112 8.32 -10.88 -6.45
CA LEU A 112 9.40 -11.51 -7.20
C LEU A 112 9.09 -13.00 -7.42
N PRO A 113 9.75 -13.64 -8.41
CA PRO A 113 9.75 -15.08 -8.53
C PRO A 113 10.29 -15.77 -7.27
N GLU A 114 10.00 -17.05 -7.12
CA GLU A 114 10.51 -17.83 -5.98
C GLU A 114 12.05 -17.89 -5.99
N GLY A 115 12.64 -17.92 -4.79
CA GLY A 115 14.08 -17.92 -4.60
C GLY A 115 14.75 -16.54 -4.59
N PHE A 116 14.17 -15.55 -5.26
CA PHE A 116 14.62 -14.15 -5.19
C PHE A 116 14.25 -13.55 -3.84
N GLU A 117 15.14 -12.71 -3.30
CA GLU A 117 14.90 -12.02 -2.04
C GLU A 117 15.61 -10.66 -2.00
N LEU A 118 15.34 -9.89 -0.94
CA LEU A 118 16.08 -8.66 -0.67
C LEU A 118 17.56 -9.00 -0.44
N ALA A 119 18.46 -8.30 -1.12
CA ALA A 119 19.88 -8.49 -0.94
C ALA A 119 20.30 -8.18 0.51
N PRO A 120 21.15 -9.01 1.13
CA PRO A 120 21.61 -8.77 2.48
C PRO A 120 22.55 -7.54 2.52
N PRO A 121 22.62 -6.78 3.63
CA PRO A 121 23.29 -5.48 3.68
C PRO A 121 24.78 -5.49 3.29
N ASP A 122 25.47 -6.61 3.49
CA ASP A 122 26.87 -6.84 3.16
C ASP A 122 27.12 -7.04 1.65
N ARG A 123 26.08 -7.41 0.89
CA ARG A 123 26.15 -7.61 -0.57
C ARG A 123 25.71 -6.37 -1.36
N ILE A 124 25.22 -5.33 -0.70
CA ILE A 124 24.77 -4.09 -1.35
C ILE A 124 25.95 -3.14 -1.55
N SER A 125 26.18 -2.70 -2.79
CA SER A 125 27.26 -1.75 -3.09
C SER A 125 27.00 -0.38 -2.45
N PRO A 126 28.05 0.41 -2.14
CA PRO A 126 27.89 1.76 -1.60
C PRO A 126 27.03 2.67 -2.50
N GLU A 127 27.19 2.56 -3.82
CA GLU A 127 26.41 3.32 -4.81
C GLU A 127 24.91 2.97 -4.72
N MET A 128 24.58 1.68 -4.67
CA MET A 128 23.18 1.24 -4.57
C MET A 128 22.55 1.67 -3.24
N LYS A 129 23.33 1.61 -2.15
CA LYS A 129 22.89 2.06 -0.83
C LYS A 129 22.58 3.56 -0.81
N GLU A 130 23.34 4.37 -1.54
CA GLU A 130 23.05 5.79 -1.71
C GLU A 130 21.73 6.02 -2.46
N LYS A 131 21.51 5.31 -3.58
CA LYS A 131 20.25 5.38 -4.36
C LYS A 131 19.03 4.94 -3.55
N MET A 132 19.16 3.89 -2.73
CA MET A 132 18.09 3.43 -1.85
C MET A 132 17.72 4.46 -0.77
N GLY A 133 18.68 5.30 -0.37
CA GLY A 133 18.52 6.23 0.75
C GLY A 133 18.16 5.50 2.06
N ASN A 134 17.30 6.13 2.86
CA ASN A 134 16.90 5.60 4.18
C ASN A 134 15.61 4.77 4.11
N LEU A 135 15.42 4.02 3.02
CA LEU A 135 14.27 3.16 2.86
C LEU A 135 14.47 1.84 3.61
N SER A 136 13.40 1.34 4.23
CA SER A 136 13.39 0.07 4.95
C SER A 136 12.35 -0.85 4.33
N PHE A 137 12.81 -1.95 3.76
CA PHE A 137 11.97 -2.94 3.10
C PHE A 137 11.51 -3.98 4.10
N GLN A 138 10.26 -4.41 3.96
CA GLN A 138 9.67 -5.44 4.79
C GLN A 138 9.23 -6.61 3.92
N PHE A 139 9.27 -7.82 4.49
CA PHE A 139 8.64 -8.97 3.85
C PHE A 139 7.14 -8.93 4.08
N TYR A 140 6.36 -9.31 3.07
CA TYR A 140 4.90 -9.37 3.18
C TYR A 140 4.47 -10.34 4.30
N ARG A 141 5.18 -11.46 4.42
CA ARG A 141 5.07 -12.46 5.48
C ARG A 141 6.45 -12.99 5.87
N PRO A 142 6.65 -13.51 7.09
CA PRO A 142 7.93 -14.11 7.50
C PRO A 142 8.41 -15.25 6.58
N ASN A 143 7.48 -15.99 5.98
CA ASN A 143 7.75 -17.11 5.06
C ASN A 143 7.71 -16.72 3.57
N LYS A 144 7.43 -15.45 3.22
CA LYS A 144 7.36 -14.96 1.84
C LYS A 144 8.44 -13.91 1.60
N ARG A 145 9.69 -14.36 1.47
CA ARG A 145 10.86 -13.49 1.28
C ARG A 145 10.92 -12.83 -0.11
N ASN A 146 10.28 -13.44 -1.09
CA ASN A 146 10.18 -12.92 -2.46
C ASN A 146 9.12 -11.82 -2.63
N ILE A 147 8.35 -11.50 -1.58
CA ILE A 147 7.34 -10.44 -1.63
C ILE A 147 7.78 -9.31 -0.71
N LEU A 148 8.19 -8.20 -1.31
CA LEU A 148 8.72 -7.04 -0.62
C LEU A 148 7.68 -5.94 -0.54
N VAL A 149 7.69 -5.22 0.57
CA VAL A 149 6.73 -4.17 0.91
C VAL A 149 7.49 -2.95 1.39
N ILE A 150 7.10 -1.77 0.89
CA ILE A 150 7.65 -0.48 1.29
C ILE A 150 6.53 0.55 1.40
N GLY A 151 6.68 1.47 2.35
CA GLY A 151 5.78 2.61 2.52
C GLY A 151 4.93 2.52 3.79
N PRO A 152 4.28 3.64 4.16
CA PRO A 152 4.26 4.92 3.45
C PRO A 152 5.60 5.68 3.56
N VAL A 153 6.05 6.30 2.47
CA VAL A 153 7.20 7.22 2.47
C VAL A 153 6.87 8.52 1.71
N PRO A 154 7.57 9.64 1.98
CA PRO A 154 7.28 10.91 1.31
C PRO A 154 7.44 10.83 -0.21
N GLY A 155 6.35 11.04 -0.96
CA GLY A 155 6.32 10.88 -2.42
C GLY A 155 7.21 11.87 -3.18
N GLN A 156 7.39 13.08 -2.65
CA GLN A 156 8.26 14.09 -3.26
C GLN A 156 9.74 13.69 -3.21
N LYS A 157 10.13 12.87 -2.23
CA LYS A 157 11.51 12.43 -2.04
C LYS A 157 11.77 11.10 -2.75
N TYR A 158 10.76 10.22 -2.77
CA TYR A 158 10.88 8.84 -3.26
C TYR A 158 9.91 8.58 -4.43
N SER A 159 9.96 9.41 -5.47
CA SER A 159 9.22 9.13 -6.72
C SER A 159 9.75 7.89 -7.44
N GLU A 160 11.02 7.58 -7.21
CA GLU A 160 11.68 6.35 -7.64
C GLU A 160 12.15 5.57 -6.41
N ILE A 161 11.89 4.27 -6.40
CA ILE A 161 12.27 3.36 -5.33
C ILE A 161 13.15 2.27 -5.92
N VAL A 162 14.40 2.22 -5.47
CA VAL A 162 15.37 1.19 -5.88
C VAL A 162 15.32 0.03 -4.89
N PHE A 163 14.97 -1.15 -5.38
CA PHE A 163 15.00 -2.40 -4.62
C PHE A 163 16.29 -3.17 -4.94
N PRO A 164 17.14 -3.47 -3.93
CA PRO A 164 18.29 -4.33 -4.13
C PRO A 164 17.87 -5.80 -4.07
N ILE A 165 17.84 -6.48 -5.21
CA ILE A 165 17.36 -7.86 -5.30
C ILE A 165 18.53 -8.81 -5.48
N LEU A 166 18.56 -9.89 -4.70
CA LEU A 166 19.47 -11.01 -4.88
C LEU A 166 18.78 -12.12 -5.68
N SER A 167 19.40 -12.53 -6.78
CA SER A 167 18.94 -13.70 -7.53
C SER A 167 19.28 -15.01 -6.81
N PRO A 168 18.43 -16.05 -6.92
CA PRO A 168 18.72 -17.38 -6.40
C PRO A 168 19.85 -18.06 -7.17
N ASP A 169 20.38 -19.14 -6.60
CA ASP A 169 21.31 -20.03 -7.26
C ASP A 169 20.69 -21.42 -7.47
N PRO A 170 20.33 -21.80 -8.71
CA PRO A 170 19.81 -23.14 -9.04
C PRO A 170 20.76 -24.29 -8.70
N ALA A 171 22.07 -24.03 -8.56
CA ALA A 171 23.02 -25.06 -8.14
C ALA A 171 22.84 -25.48 -6.68
N THR A 172 22.30 -24.59 -5.84
CA THR A 172 22.09 -24.82 -4.40
C THR A 172 20.61 -24.97 -4.02
N LYS A 173 19.70 -24.35 -4.77
CA LYS A 173 18.23 -24.40 -4.56
C LYS A 173 17.56 -25.25 -5.65
N LYS A 174 17.06 -26.44 -5.28
CA LYS A 174 16.49 -27.43 -6.22
C LYS A 174 15.12 -27.04 -6.79
N ASP A 175 14.43 -26.13 -6.13
CA ASP A 175 13.11 -25.58 -6.46
C ASP A 175 13.17 -24.42 -7.45
N VAL A 176 14.38 -23.97 -7.81
CA VAL A 176 14.60 -22.87 -8.76
C VAL A 176 15.24 -23.41 -10.04
N HIS A 177 14.80 -22.86 -11.18
CA HIS A 177 15.28 -23.23 -12.51
C HIS A 177 15.66 -21.98 -13.32
N PHE A 178 16.45 -22.16 -14.39
CA PHE A 178 16.84 -21.12 -15.34
C PHE A 178 15.73 -20.79 -16.34
#